data_AF-A0A963QMF0-F1
#
_entry.id   AF-A0A963QMF0-F1
#
_cell.length_a   1.000
_cell.length_b   1.000
_cell.length_c   1.000
_cell.angle_alpha   90.00
_cell.angle_beta   90.00
_cell.angle_gamma   90.00
#
_symmetry.space_group_name_H-M   'P 1'
#
loop_
_entity.id
_entity.type
_entity.pdbx_description
1 polymer ?
#
loop_
_entity_poly.entity_id
_entity_poly.type
_entity_poly.pdbx_seq_one_letter_code
_entity_poly.pdbx_strand_id
1 'polypeptide(L)'
;MDSSHANVREEYRDPDRLRCDTSLSLEEREQLLSRWKDLIDERLNSESEGMGAPVPISAEDEGRLADEERRVNNALNAVRAELARR
;
A
#
# COMPACT_ATOMS: atom_id res chain seq x y z
N MET A 1 14.94 -14.36 -14.40
CA MET A 1 13.50 -14.56 -14.14
C MET A 1 13.39 -14.51 -12.63
N ASP A 2 12.86 -13.50 -11.96
CA ASP A 2 11.79 -12.56 -12.28
C ASP A 2 12.01 -11.34 -11.36
N SER A 3 12.36 -10.18 -11.90
CA SER A 3 12.63 -8.95 -11.11
C SER A 3 11.72 -7.80 -11.53
N SER A 4 10.53 -8.11 -12.04
CA SER A 4 9.49 -7.11 -12.35
C SER A 4 8.43 -7.01 -11.24
N HIS A 5 8.78 -7.36 -10.01
CA HIS A 5 8.03 -6.90 -8.84
C HIS A 5 8.30 -5.41 -8.63
N ALA A 6 7.87 -4.57 -9.56
CA ALA A 6 7.84 -3.13 -9.40
C ALA A 6 7.18 -2.83 -8.06
N ASN A 7 7.88 -2.10 -7.20
CA ASN A 7 7.36 -1.69 -5.92
C ASN A 7 6.22 -0.71 -6.19
N VAL A 8 4.97 -1.13 -5.98
CA VAL A 8 3.77 -0.31 -6.23
C VAL A 8 3.87 1.06 -5.54
N ARG A 9 4.57 1.13 -4.41
CA ARG A 9 4.87 2.36 -3.67
C ARG A 9 5.77 3.32 -4.45
N GLU A 10 6.72 2.79 -5.22
CA GLU A 10 7.65 3.59 -6.04
C GLU A 10 7.01 4.06 -7.35
N GLU A 11 6.15 3.23 -7.95
CA GLU A 11 5.48 3.49 -9.22
C GLU A 11 4.40 4.57 -9.07
N TYR A 12 3.49 4.40 -8.11
CA TYR A 12 2.34 5.29 -7.96
C TYR A 12 2.60 6.45 -7.00
N ARG A 13 3.40 6.23 -5.95
CA ARG A 13 3.74 7.20 -4.87
C ARG A 13 2.56 7.78 -4.09
N ASP A 14 1.35 7.61 -4.58
CA ASP A 14 0.11 8.02 -3.96
C ASP A 14 -1.01 6.96 -4.20
N PRO A 15 -1.57 6.35 -3.15
CA PRO A 15 -2.66 5.37 -3.30
C PRO A 15 -3.96 5.99 -3.86
N ASP A 16 -4.18 7.29 -3.69
CA ASP A 16 -5.32 7.99 -4.28
C ASP A 16 -5.18 8.10 -5.80
N ARG A 17 -3.94 8.21 -6.32
CA ARG A 17 -3.68 8.17 -7.76
C ARG A 17 -3.97 6.78 -8.32
N LEU A 18 -3.48 5.74 -7.66
CA LEU A 18 -3.74 4.36 -8.06
C LEU A 18 -5.25 4.04 -8.07
N ARG A 19 -6.00 4.51 -7.06
CA ARG A 19 -7.47 4.39 -7.02
C ARG A 19 -8.15 5.03 -8.24
N CYS A 20 -7.67 6.19 -8.66
CA CYS A 20 -8.26 6.98 -9.74
C CYS A 20 -7.73 6.61 -11.13
N ASP A 21 -6.82 5.64 -11.24
CA ASP A 21 -6.18 5.32 -12.52
C ASP A 21 -7.14 4.58 -13.46
N THR A 22 -7.79 5.33 -14.34
CA THR A 22 -8.74 4.80 -15.32
C THR A 22 -8.09 3.93 -16.40
N SER A 23 -6.76 3.90 -16.50
CA SER A 23 -6.07 2.97 -17.41
C SER A 23 -6.07 1.53 -16.88
N LEU A 24 -6.32 1.35 -15.58
CA LEU A 24 -6.44 0.05 -14.93
C LEU A 24 -7.91 -0.34 -14.74
N SER A 25 -8.20 -1.64 -14.81
CA SER A 25 -9.46 -2.21 -14.34
C SER A 25 -9.64 -2.04 -12.83
N LEU A 26 -10.86 -2.18 -12.32
CA LEU A 26 -11.08 -2.08 -10.88
C LEU A 26 -10.43 -3.24 -10.13
N GLU A 27 -10.39 -4.41 -10.75
CA GLU A 27 -9.75 -5.62 -10.24
C GLU A 27 -8.23 -5.42 -10.13
N GLU A 28 -7.58 -4.83 -11.13
CA GLU A 28 -6.15 -4.50 -11.08
C GLU A 28 -5.84 -3.44 -10.01
N ARG A 29 -6.68 -2.41 -9.88
CA ARG A 29 -6.52 -1.41 -8.81
C ARG A 29 -6.65 -2.04 -7.42
N GLU A 30 -7.60 -2.95 -7.23
CA GLU A 30 -7.81 -3.67 -5.97
C GLU A 30 -6.60 -4.53 -5.62
N GLN A 31 -6.06 -5.28 -6.57
CA GLN A 31 -4.85 -6.09 -6.37
C GLN A 31 -3.62 -5.24 -6.04
N LEU A 32 -3.40 -4.14 -6.76
CA LEU A 32 -2.25 -3.26 -6.52
C LEU A 32 -2.36 -2.55 -5.17
N LEU A 33 -3.55 -2.10 -4.78
CA LEU A 33 -3.79 -1.49 -3.46
C LEU A 33 -3.66 -2.51 -2.32
N SER A 34 -4.11 -3.76 -2.52
CA SER A 34 -3.93 -4.83 -1.55
C SER A 34 -2.44 -5.13 -1.35
N ARG A 35 -1.68 -5.21 -2.44
CA ARG A 35 -0.23 -5.42 -2.37
C ARG A 35 0.48 -4.24 -1.69
N TRP A 36 0.04 -3.01 -1.92
CA TRP A 36 0.56 -1.85 -1.20
C TRP A 36 0.33 -2.00 0.30
N LYS A 37 -0.88 -2.39 0.71
CA LYS A 37 -1.19 -2.64 2.12
C LYS A 37 -0.25 -3.69 2.71
N ASP A 38 -0.05 -4.81 2.04
CA ASP A 38 0.82 -5.88 2.53
C ASP A 38 2.26 -5.38 2.78
N LEU A 39 2.78 -4.49 1.92
CA LEU A 39 4.10 -3.88 2.10
C LEU A 39 4.19 -2.92 3.30
N ILE A 40 3.10 -2.22 3.63
CA ILE A 40 3.04 -1.36 4.81
C ILE A 40 2.95 -2.24 6.06
N ASP A 41 2.10 -3.26 6.04
CA ASP A 41 1.92 -4.19 7.15
C ASP A 41 3.23 -4.97 7.42
N GLU A 42 3.95 -5.41 6.39
CA GLU A 42 5.28 -6.03 6.52
C GLU A 42 6.29 -5.07 7.15
N ARG A 43 6.27 -3.79 6.75
CA ARG A 43 7.17 -2.77 7.31
C ARG A 43 6.88 -2.52 8.80
N LEU A 44 5.61 -2.43 9.18
CA LEU A 44 5.18 -2.25 10.57
C LEU A 44 5.46 -3.50 11.42
N ASN A 45 5.24 -4.70 10.87
CA ASN A 45 5.48 -5.97 11.56
C ASN A 45 6.98 -6.26 11.74
N SER A 46 7.81 -5.90 10.77
CA SER A 46 9.27 -6.05 10.87
C SER A 46 9.86 -5.27 12.06
N GLU A 47 9.24 -4.15 12.46
CA GLU A 47 9.60 -3.43 13.69
C GLU A 47 9.12 -4.17 14.95
N SER A 48 7.92 -4.77 14.91
CA SER A 48 7.32 -5.47 16.05
C SER A 48 8.00 -6.80 16.39
N GLU A 49 8.59 -7.50 15.41
CA GLU A 49 9.25 -8.80 15.63
C GLU A 49 10.72 -8.68 16.08
N GLY A 50 11.27 -7.46 16.17
CA GLY A 50 12.65 -7.23 16.64
C GLY A 50 13.73 -7.85 15.74
N MET A 51 13.37 -8.40 14.58
CA MET A 51 14.29 -8.99 13.63
C MET A 51 14.78 -7.94 12.63
N GLY A 52 15.78 -7.16 13.06
CA GLY A 52 16.83 -6.73 12.14
C GLY A 52 16.76 -5.32 11.51
N ALA A 53 15.92 -4.40 11.97
CA ALA A 53 16.14 -2.98 11.63
C ALA A 53 17.26 -2.40 12.54
N PRO A 54 18.44 -2.02 12.01
CA PRO A 54 19.52 -1.43 12.81
C PRO A 54 19.17 -0.04 13.37
N VAL A 55 18.09 0.56 12.88
CA VAL A 55 17.58 1.87 13.30
C VAL A 55 16.08 1.72 13.51
N PRO A 56 15.56 1.94 14.74
CA PRO A 56 14.14 2.03 14.98
C PRO A 56 13.51 3.07 14.06
N ILE A 57 12.32 2.80 13.55
CA ILE A 57 11.54 3.84 12.87
C ILE A 57 11.40 5.06 13.79
N SER A 58 11.67 6.25 13.25
CA SER A 58 11.43 7.47 14.01
C SER A 58 9.93 7.67 14.19
N ALA A 59 9.49 8.36 15.25
CA ALA A 59 8.06 8.68 15.42
C ALA A 59 7.49 9.46 14.21
N GLU A 60 8.33 10.19 13.49
CA GLU A 60 7.95 10.86 12.22
C GLU A 60 7.73 9.83 11.09
N ASP A 61 8.59 8.83 10.95
CA ASP A 61 8.42 7.74 9.99
C ASP A 61 7.21 6.87 10.30
N GLU A 62 6.98 6.59 11.58
CA GLU A 62 5.80 5.85 12.05
C GLU A 62 4.52 6.61 11.71
N GLY A 63 4.49 7.92 12.00
CA GLY A 63 3.37 8.79 11.65
C GLY A 63 3.11 8.85 10.14
N ARG A 64 4.18 8.87 9.32
CA ARG A 64 4.07 8.81 7.86
C ARG A 64 3.50 7.48 7.38
N LEU A 65 3.99 6.35 7.92
CA LEU A 65 3.51 5.02 7.57
C LEU A 65 2.06 4.82 7.98
N ALA A 66 1.67 5.28 9.18
CA ALA A 66 0.28 5.21 9.64
C ALA A 66 -0.66 6.05 8.77
N ASP A 67 -0.23 7.26 8.34
CA ASP A 67 -1.01 8.06 7.40
C ASP A 67 -1.13 7.38 6.03
N GLU A 68 -0.04 6.81 5.52
CA GLU A 68 -0.03 6.04 4.28
C GLU A 68 -0.96 4.83 4.36
N GLU A 69 -0.92 4.07 5.46
CA GLU A 69 -1.79 2.92 5.69
C GLU A 69 -3.28 3.32 5.66
N ARG A 70 -3.62 4.43 6.35
CA ARG A 70 -4.98 4.98 6.35
C ARG A 70 -5.43 5.34 4.94
N ARG A 71 -4.56 5.95 4.13
CA ARG A 71 -4.86 6.32 2.74
C ARG A 71 -5.05 5.10 1.85
N VAL A 72 -4.17 4.09 1.95
CA VAL A 72 -4.31 2.83 1.21
C VAL A 72 -5.62 2.11 1.58
N ASN A 73 -5.94 2.01 2.87
CA ASN A 73 -7.19 1.41 3.35
C ASN A 73 -8.42 2.14 2.78
N ASN A 74 -8.42 3.47 2.81
CA ASN A 74 -9.52 4.27 2.23
C ASN A 74 -9.65 4.03 0.73
N ALA A 75 -8.54 4.00 0.00
CA ALA A 75 -8.53 3.75 -1.43
C ALA A 75 -9.05 2.35 -1.77
N LEU A 76 -8.58 1.33 -1.05
CA LEU A 76 -8.99 -0.07 -1.23
C LEU A 76 -10.49 -0.26 -0.96
N ASN A 77 -10.99 0.32 0.13
CA ASN A 77 -12.41 0.28 0.48
C ASN A 77 -13.28 0.95 -0.61
N ALA A 78 -12.82 2.07 -1.17
CA ALA A 78 -13.53 2.75 -2.25
C ALA A 78 -13.59 1.90 -3.53
N VAL A 79 -12.48 1.26 -3.93
CA VAL A 79 -12.45 0.35 -5.10
C VAL A 79 -13.35 -0.86 -4.86
N ARG A 80 -13.28 -1.49 -3.69
CA ARG A 80 -14.15 -2.63 -3.34
C ARG A 80 -15.63 -2.25 -3.34
N ALA A 81 -15.97 -1.07 -2.84
CA ALA A 81 -17.33 -0.56 -2.90
C ALA A 81 -17.79 -0.28 -4.33
N GLU A 82 -16.90 0.09 -5.26
CA GLU A 82 -17.20 0.23 -6.68
C GLU A 82 -17.39 -1.13 -7.37
N LEU A 83 -16.51 -2.10 -7.09
CA LEU A 83 -16.64 -3.48 -7.57
C LEU A 83 -17.98 -4.10 -7.14
N ALA A 84 -18.38 -3.92 -5.88
CA ALA A 84 -19.64 -4.46 -5.36
C ALA A 84 -20.90 -3.82 -5.97
N ARG A 85 -20.77 -2.70 -6.68
CA ARG A 85 -21.88 -2.01 -7.38
C ARG A 85 -22.01 -2.40 -8.84
N ARG A 86 -21.08 -3.20 -9.37
CA ARG A 86 -21.15 -3.78 -10.72
C ARG A 86 -21.96 -5.06 -10.71
#